data_AF-A0A6P0TP07-F1
#
_entry.id   AF-A0A6P0TP07-F1
#
_cell.length_a   1.000
_cell.length_b   1.000
_cell.length_c   1.000
_cell.angle_alpha   90.00
_cell.angle_beta   90.00
_cell.angle_gamma   90.00
#
_symmetry.space_group_name_H-M   'P 1'
#
loop_
_entity.id
_entity.type
_entity.pdbx_description
1 polymer ?
#
loop_
_entity_poly.entity_id
_entity_poly.type
_entity_poly.pdbx_seq_one_letter_code
_entity_poly.pdbx_strand_id
1 'polypeptide(L)' 'MISQPPVLVAQITDTHLFADPTEGKMYGLPTESSFLKVLEKLKQLQPQPDVLLLTGDLSQDETSESYQRLASLPK' A
#
# COMPACT_ATOMS: atom_id res chain seq x y z
N MET A 1 -36.75 -5.47 -6.22
CA MET A 1 -35.57 -5.54 -5.33
C MET A 1 -34.43 -4.88 -6.07
N ILE A 2 -33.88 -3.79 -5.55
CA ILE A 2 -32.69 -3.15 -6.14
C ILE A 2 -31.50 -3.94 -5.58
N SER A 3 -30.78 -4.68 -6.43
CA SER A 3 -29.52 -5.32 -6.04
C SER A 3 -28.47 -4.23 -5.94
N GLN A 4 -27.81 -4.10 -4.79
CA GLN A 4 -26.61 -3.26 -4.72
C GLN A 4 -25.50 -3.90 -5.56
N PRO A 5 -24.64 -3.10 -6.22
CA PRO A 5 -23.47 -3.64 -6.91
C PRO A 5 -22.51 -4.28 -5.88
N PRO A 6 -21.75 -5.31 -6.29
CA PRO A 6 -20.74 -5.91 -5.41
C PRO A 6 -19.65 -4.89 -5.09
N VAL A 7 -19.10 -4.95 -3.87
CA VAL A 7 -17.95 -4.13 -3.45
C VAL A 7 -16.67 -4.76 -4.01
N LEU A 8 -15.86 -3.96 -4.72
CA LEU A 8 -14.54 -4.35 -5.19
C LEU A 8 -13.47 -3.90 -4.19
N VAL A 9 -12.67 -4.85 -3.72
CA VAL A 9 -11.62 -4.60 -2.72
C VAL A 9 -10.24 -4.84 -3.32
N ALA A 10 -9.35 -3.86 -3.20
CA ALA A 10 -7.92 -4.06 -3.37
C ALA A 10 -7.30 -4.39 -2.01
N GLN A 11 -6.62 -5.53 -1.91
CA GLN A 11 -5.89 -5.92 -0.71
C GLN A 11 -4.40 -5.91 -1.00
N ILE A 12 -3.63 -5.14 -0.23
CA ILE A 12 -2.17 -5.09 -0.25
C ILE A 12 -1.66 -5.52 1.13
N THR A 13 -0.53 -6.21 1.17
CA THR A 13 0.10 -6.67 2.41
C THR A 13 1.61 -6.55 2.26
N ASP A 14 2.34 -6.65 3.37
CA ASP A 14 3.80 -6.80 3.40
C ASP A 14 4.50 -5.64 2.67
N THR A 15 4.08 -4.40 2.99
CA THR A 15 4.69 -3.21 2.38
C THR A 15 6.08 -2.91 2.92
N HIS A 16 6.42 -3.42 4.11
CA HIS A 16 7.74 -3.34 4.73
C HIS A 16 8.42 -1.97 4.54
N LEU A 17 7.69 -0.90 4.85
CA LEU A 17 8.20 0.47 4.73
C LEU A 17 9.14 0.80 5.89
N PHE A 18 10.06 1.72 5.65
CA PHE A 18 11.02 2.21 6.64
C PHE A 18 10.77 3.70 6.92
N ALA A 19 11.21 4.19 8.07
CA ALA A 19 11.28 5.61 8.38
C ALA A 19 12.19 6.34 7.39
N ASP A 20 13.36 5.76 7.09
CA ASP A 20 14.26 6.26 6.06
C ASP A 20 14.03 5.51 4.73
N PRO A 21 13.45 6.16 3.70
CA PRO A 21 13.26 5.55 2.40
C PRO A 21 14.56 5.28 1.63
N THR A 22 15.66 5.93 2.01
CA THR A 22 16.97 5.75 1.37
C THR A 22 17.67 4.47 1.85
N GLU A 23 17.42 4.06 3.09
CA GLU A 23 17.87 2.77 3.65
C GLU A 23 16.87 1.63 3.39
N GLY A 24 15.64 1.95 2.97
CA GLY A 24 14.52 1.02 2.87
C GLY A 24 14.59 -0.01 1.74
N LYS A 25 15.55 -0.93 1.83
CA LYS A 25 15.64 -2.12 0.99
C LYS A 25 15.40 -3.38 1.79
N MET A 26 14.41 -4.18 1.38
CA MET A 26 14.23 -5.54 1.89
C MET A 26 14.78 -6.52 0.86
N TYR A 27 15.77 -7.33 1.24
CA TYR A 27 16.48 -8.23 0.33
C TYR A 27 17.03 -7.55 -0.94
N GLY A 28 17.41 -6.27 -0.83
CA GLY A 28 17.91 -5.46 -1.94
C GLY A 28 16.82 -4.78 -2.79
N LEU A 29 15.54 -5.01 -2.52
CA LEU A 29 14.42 -4.40 -3.22
C LEU A 29 13.93 -3.14 -2.52
N PRO A 30 13.78 -2.00 -3.21
CA PRO A 30 13.20 -0.78 -2.64
C PRO A 30 11.69 -0.98 -2.42
N THR A 31 11.28 -1.21 -1.18
CA THR A 31 9.91 -1.61 -0.82
C THR A 31 8.91 -0.51 -1.12
N GLU A 32 9.25 0.74 -0.80
CA GLU A 32 8.40 1.91 -1.10
C GLU A 32 8.17 2.12 -2.60
N SER A 33 9.21 2.04 -3.41
CA SER A 33 9.07 2.18 -4.87
C SER A 33 8.17 1.08 -5.45
N SER A 34 8.27 -0.14 -4.89
CA SER A 34 7.43 -1.26 -5.29
C SER A 34 5.97 -1.02 -4.91
N PHE A 35 5.72 -0.56 -3.67
CA PHE A 35 4.39 -0.19 -3.19
C PHE A 35 3.75 0.92 -4.05
N LEU A 36 4.49 1.99 -4.35
CA LEU A 36 3.99 3.09 -5.18
C LEU A 36 3.59 2.63 -6.60
N LYS A 37 4.36 1.73 -7.22
CA LYS A 37 4.01 1.16 -8.53
C LYS A 37 2.73 0.32 -8.49
N VAL A 38 2.49 -0.40 -7.39
CA VAL A 38 1.22 -1.14 -7.20
C VAL A 38 0.05 -0.16 -7.13
N LEU A 39 0.18 0.92 -6.37
CA LEU A 39 -0.85 1.96 -6.27
C LEU A 39 -1.11 2.64 -7.62
N GLU A 40 -0.07 2.96 -8.38
CA GLU A 40 -0.20 3.49 -9.75
C GLU A 40 -0.98 2.53 -10.65
N LYS A 41 -0.71 1.22 -10.54
CA LYS A 41 -1.44 0.19 -11.30
C LYS A 41 -2.91 0.10 -10.89
N LEU A 42 -3.21 0.19 -9.59
CA LEU A 42 -4.59 0.19 -9.08
C LEU A 42 -5.39 1.38 -9.62
N LYS A 43 -4.79 2.56 -9.72
CA LYS A 43 -5.43 3.77 -10.27
C LYS A 43 -5.85 3.63 -11.74
N GLN A 44 -5.21 2.72 -12.48
CA GLN A 44 -5.51 2.44 -13.88
C GLN A 44 -6.61 1.40 -14.07
N LEU A 45 -7.06 0.72 -13.01
CA LEU A 45 -8.11 -0.30 -13.10
C LEU A 45 -9.47 0.34 -13.40
N GLN A 46 -10.28 -0.39 -14.18
CA GLN A 46 -11.67 -0.06 -14.43
C GLN A 46 -12.52 -1.34 -14.27
N PRO A 47 -13.48 -1.38 -13.32
CA PRO A 47 -13.78 -0.34 -12.33
C PRO A 47 -12.61 -0.15 -11.34
N GLN A 48 -12.55 1.04 -10.70
CA GLN A 48 -11.63 1.24 -9.58
C GLN A 48 -12.14 0.49 -8.34
N PRO A 49 -11.25 -0.04 -7.49
CA PRO A 49 -11.64 -0.61 -6.21
C PRO A 49 -12.33 0.43 -5.32
N ASP A 50 -13.38 0.01 -4.61
CA ASP A 50 -14.11 0.83 -3.65
C ASP A 50 -13.34 0.98 -2.34
N VAL A 51 -12.52 -0.03 -2.00
CA VAL A 51 -11.77 -0.09 -0.74
C VAL A 51 -10.34 -0.58 -1.01
N LEU A 52 -9.37 0.09 -0.39
CA LEU A 52 -8.00 -0.40 -0.24
C LEU A 52 -7.79 -0.91 1.19
N LEU A 53 -7.46 -2.18 1.34
CA LEU A 53 -7.11 -2.81 2.61
C LEU A 53 -5.60 -3.06 2.65
N LEU A 54 -4.95 -2.61 3.73
CA LEU A 54 -3.56 -2.92 4.04
C LEU A 54 -3.54 -3.90 5.22
N THR A 55 -3.11 -5.15 4.99
CA THR A 55 -3.45 -6.28 5.92
C THR A 55 -2.33 -6.82 6.79
N GLY A 56 -1.14 -6.23 6.81
CA GLY A 56 -0.05 -6.69 7.66
C GLY A 56 1.31 -6.22 7.19
N ASP A 57 2.31 -6.33 8.06
CA ASP A 57 3.73 -6.05 7.79
C ASP A 57 3.95 -4.73 7.04
N LEU A 58 3.29 -3.70 7.57
CA LEU A 58 3.25 -2.38 6.97
C LEU A 58 4.60 -1.65 7.07
N SER A 59 5.23 -1.80 8.23
CA SER A 59 6.53 -1.24 8.57
C SER A 59 7.53 -2.37 8.81
N GLN A 60 8.77 -2.17 8.37
CA GLN A 60 9.89 -3.08 8.60
C GLN A 60 10.70 -2.72 9.84
N ASP A 61 10.76 -1.44 10.20
CA ASP A 61 11.53 -0.95 11.36
C ASP A 61 10.66 -0.68 12.59
N GLU A 62 9.35 -0.91 12.48
CA GLU A 62 8.34 -0.78 13.54
C GLU A 62 8.30 0.64 14.17
N THR A 63 8.87 1.63 13.46
CA THR A 63 8.95 3.00 13.95
C THR A 63 7.65 3.77 13.72
N SER A 64 7.34 4.73 14.59
CA SER A 64 6.17 5.61 14.38
C SER A 64 6.29 6.41 13.08
N GLU A 65 7.50 6.80 12.73
CA GLU A 65 7.86 7.54 11.53
C GLU A 65 7.50 6.75 10.25
N SER A 66 7.82 5.46 10.19
CA SER A 66 7.45 4.62 9.04
C SER A 66 5.92 4.55 8.83
N TYR A 67 5.13 4.46 9.91
CA TYR A 67 3.67 4.48 9.84
C TYR A 67 3.12 5.86 9.43
N GLN A 68 3.71 6.95 9.94
CA GLN A 68 3.35 8.31 9.52
C GLN A 68 3.63 8.51 8.02
N ARG A 69 4.75 7.98 7.53
CA ARG A 69 5.08 7.99 6.11
C ARG A 69 4.04 7.22 5.31
N LEU A 70 3.71 5.99 5.70
CA LEU A 70 2.63 5.22 5.06
C LEU A 70 1.33 6.04 4.99
N ALA A 71 0.95 6.71 6.07
CA ALA A 71 -0.24 7.56 6.13
C ALA A 71 -0.15 8.80 5.21
N SER A 72 1.05 9.31 4.90
CA SER A 72 1.28 10.45 4.01
C SER A 72 1.44 10.12 2.52
N LEU A 73 1.79 8.87 2.17
CA LEU A 73 1.97 8.46 0.76
C LEU A 73 0.68 8.66 -0.06
N PRO A 74 0.75 8.87 -1.38
CA PRO A 74 -0.45 8.95 -2.20
C PRO A 74 -1.21 7.60 -2.15
N LYS A 75 -2.55 7.64 -2.13
CA LYS A 75 -3.41 6.47 -2.34
C LYS A 75 -4.21 6.67 -3.62
#